data_AF-A0A6I2UEN0-F1
#
_entry.id   AF-A0A6I2UEN0-F1
#
_cell.length_a   1.000
_cell.length_b   1.000
_cell.length_c   1.000
_cell.angle_alpha   90.00
_cell.angle_beta   90.00
_cell.angle_gamma   90.00
#
_symmetry.space_group_name_H-M   'P 1'
#
loop_
_entity.id
_entity.type
_entity.pdbx_description
1 polymer ?
#
loop_
_entity_poly.entity_id
_entity_poly.type
_entity_poly.pdbx_seq_one_letter_code
_entity_poly.pdbx_strand_id
1 'polypeptide(L)'
;MSVLCAAALFAGCGKVNVGYVDQNRIQNEAPQIKASIEEMQGKMTEVQKEAEQKLQEASSSGASDEDMQKLQQQMQMKAAGVQQQYAIQIKAKVDAAMDDIVKAKKLDTVVNSNGKDGVVVSGGVDITEDVIQKLQ
;
A
#
# COMPACT_ATOMS: atom_id res chain seq x y z
N MET A 1 30.04 6.93 -56.35
CA MET A 1 30.59 7.45 -55.09
C MET A 1 29.51 7.31 -54.02
N SER A 2 29.44 6.14 -53.39
CA SER A 2 28.39 5.80 -52.42
C SER A 2 28.67 6.50 -51.10
N VAL A 3 27.80 7.43 -50.69
CA VAL A 3 27.84 8.02 -49.34
C VAL A 3 27.09 7.07 -48.41
N LEU A 4 27.85 6.22 -47.72
CA LEU A 4 27.36 5.42 -46.61
C LEU A 4 27.38 6.32 -45.36
N CYS A 5 26.26 7.00 -45.07
CA CYS A 5 26.07 7.67 -43.79
C CYS A 5 26.01 6.60 -42.69
N ALA A 6 27.11 6.44 -41.96
CA ALA A 6 27.17 5.66 -40.73
C ALA A 6 26.29 6.33 -39.67
N ALA A 7 25.03 5.88 -39.57
CA ALA A 7 24.20 6.17 -38.42
C ALA A 7 24.83 5.46 -37.20
N ALA A 8 25.56 6.22 -36.39
CA ALA A 8 26.00 5.76 -35.08
C ALA A 8 24.76 5.59 -34.19
N LEU A 9 24.17 4.41 -34.22
CA LEU A 9 23.18 3.98 -33.23
C LEU A 9 23.92 3.78 -31.90
N PHE A 10 24.07 4.86 -31.13
CA PHE A 10 24.34 4.77 -29.68
C PHE A 10 23.08 4.28 -28.96
N ALA A 11 22.58 3.10 -29.33
CA ALA A 11 21.56 2.39 -28.59
C ALA A 11 22.29 1.34 -27.75
N GLY A 12 22.46 1.60 -26.44
CA GLY A 12 22.75 0.52 -25.50
C GLY A 12 23.90 0.78 -24.52
N CYS A 13 23.61 1.57 -23.50
CA CYS A 13 23.83 1.24 -22.09
C CYS A 13 23.00 2.25 -21.28
N GLY A 14 21.67 2.18 -21.45
CA GLY A 14 20.78 2.97 -20.61
C GLY A 14 20.97 2.55 -19.17
N LYS A 15 21.60 3.39 -18.34
CA LYS A 15 21.65 3.18 -16.91
C LYS A 15 20.21 3.25 -16.41
N VAL A 16 19.66 2.12 -16.01
CA VAL A 16 18.37 2.05 -15.34
C VAL A 16 18.56 2.55 -13.92
N ASN A 17 17.87 3.62 -13.55
CA ASN A 17 17.88 4.20 -12.21
C ASN A 17 16.80 3.50 -11.38
N VAL A 18 17.20 2.44 -10.69
CA VAL A 18 16.33 1.68 -9.80
C VAL A 18 16.29 2.37 -8.44
N GLY A 19 15.12 2.80 -8.00
CA GLY A 19 14.88 3.17 -6.61
C GLY A 19 14.44 1.98 -5.78
N TYR A 20 14.56 2.08 -4.46
CA TYR A 20 13.89 1.15 -3.56
C TYR A 20 13.33 1.86 -2.33
N VAL A 21 12.34 1.22 -1.72
CA VAL A 21 11.69 1.66 -0.49
C VAL A 21 11.59 0.55 0.51
N ASP A 22 11.73 0.88 1.79
CA ASP A 22 11.33 0.03 2.90
C ASP A 22 9.90 0.37 3.34
N GLN A 23 8.96 -0.50 2.95
CA GLN A 23 7.55 -0.33 3.30
C GLN A 23 7.28 -0.43 4.80
N ASN A 24 8.07 -1.24 5.55
CA ASN A 24 7.90 -1.34 6.99
C ASN A 24 8.26 -0.01 7.66
N ARG A 25 9.34 0.64 7.19
CA ARG A 25 9.72 1.97 7.67
C ARG A 25 8.67 3.01 7.32
N ILE A 26 8.18 3.04 6.08
CA ILE A 26 7.11 3.98 5.69
C ILE A 26 5.88 3.83 6.60
N GLN A 27 5.42 2.60 6.86
CA GLN A 27 4.28 2.35 7.75
C GLN A 27 4.56 2.75 9.20
N ASN A 28 5.78 2.56 9.69
CA ASN A 28 6.16 2.79 11.09
C ASN A 28 6.77 4.16 11.37
N GLU A 29 7.05 4.98 10.37
CA GLU A 29 7.72 6.28 10.54
C GLU A 29 6.91 7.43 9.94
N ALA A 30 6.05 7.20 8.94
CA ALA A 30 5.18 8.23 8.39
C ALA A 30 3.93 8.45 9.28
N PRO A 31 3.76 9.63 9.91
CA PRO A 31 2.65 9.89 10.83
C PRO A 31 1.28 9.76 10.16
N GLN A 32 1.15 10.23 8.91
CA GLN A 32 -0.11 10.17 8.17
C GLN A 32 -0.55 8.74 7.85
N ILE A 33 0.42 7.84 7.63
CA ILE A 33 0.14 6.41 7.39
C ILE A 33 -0.26 5.72 8.69
N LYS A 34 0.47 5.98 9.79
CA LYS A 34 0.08 5.49 11.13
C LYS A 34 -1.34 5.91 11.50
N ALA A 35 -1.68 7.18 11.33
CA ALA A 35 -3.02 7.68 11.62
C ALA A 35 -4.10 6.95 10.80
N SER A 36 -3.82 6.67 9.53
CA SER A 36 -4.75 5.91 8.67
C SER A 36 -4.91 4.45 9.14
N ILE A 37 -3.83 3.83 9.66
CA ILE A 37 -3.85 2.48 10.22
C ILE A 37 -4.60 2.45 11.56
N GLU A 38 -4.39 3.44 12.43
CA GLU A 38 -5.12 3.58 13.70
C GLU A 38 -6.62 3.81 13.46
N GLU A 39 -6.98 4.63 12.48
CA GLU A 39 -8.37 4.86 12.09
C GLU A 39 -9.02 3.57 11.56
N MET A 40 -8.31 2.82 10.72
CA MET A 40 -8.75 1.49 10.26
C MET A 40 -8.97 0.53 11.44
N GLN A 41 -8.06 0.47 12.40
CA GLN A 41 -8.19 -0.39 13.59
C GLN A 41 -9.40 0.05 14.46
N GLY A 42 -9.61 1.35 14.60
CA GLY A 42 -10.79 1.92 15.24
C GLY A 42 -12.09 1.49 14.55
N LYS A 43 -12.14 1.59 13.22
CA LYS A 43 -13.29 1.15 12.42
C LYS A 43 -13.52 -0.36 12.48
N MET A 44 -12.45 -1.15 12.52
CA MET A 44 -12.56 -2.60 12.70
C MET A 44 -13.10 -2.97 14.08
N THR A 45 -12.70 -2.23 15.11
CA THR A 45 -13.26 -2.40 16.47
C THR A 45 -14.74 -2.02 16.51
N GLU A 46 -15.13 -0.95 15.82
CA GLU A 46 -16.53 -0.55 15.67
C GLU A 46 -17.36 -1.63 14.96
N VAL A 47 -16.84 -2.20 13.86
CA VAL A 47 -17.47 -3.32 13.15
C VAL A 47 -17.61 -4.56 14.04
N GLN A 48 -16.62 -4.87 14.87
CA GLN A 48 -16.71 -5.99 15.82
C GLN A 48 -17.79 -5.76 16.88
N LYS A 49 -17.85 -4.57 17.48
CA LYS A 49 -18.89 -4.22 18.46
C LYS A 49 -20.29 -4.29 17.85
N GLU A 50 -20.45 -3.78 16.63
CA GLU A 50 -21.72 -3.89 15.91
C GLU A 50 -22.06 -5.35 15.61
N ALA A 51 -21.07 -6.21 15.32
CA ALA A 51 -21.28 -7.63 15.08
C ALA A 51 -21.83 -8.30 16.34
N GLU A 52 -21.20 -8.05 17.49
CA GLU A 52 -21.61 -8.60 18.78
C GLU A 52 -23.03 -8.15 19.15
N GLN A 53 -23.34 -6.87 18.98
CA GLN A 53 -24.68 -6.32 19.23
C GLN A 53 -25.73 -6.99 18.36
N LYS A 54 -25.51 -7.06 17.04
CA LYS A 54 -26.46 -7.69 16.12
C LYS A 54 -26.62 -9.19 16.39
N LEU A 55 -25.54 -9.88 16.75
CA LEU A 55 -25.60 -11.31 17.07
C LEU A 55 -26.40 -11.56 18.36
N GLN A 56 -26.23 -10.69 19.36
CA GLN A 56 -26.97 -10.76 20.62
C GLN A 56 -28.45 -10.43 20.42
N GLU A 57 -28.77 -9.43 19.60
CA GLU A 57 -30.15 -9.09 19.20
C GLU A 57 -30.81 -10.24 18.44
N ALA A 58 -30.12 -10.82 17.47
CA ALA A 58 -30.62 -11.97 16.69
C ALA A 58 -30.86 -13.20 17.60
N SER A 59 -29.93 -13.48 18.53
CA SER A 59 -30.10 -14.57 19.50
C SER A 59 -31.28 -14.33 20.45
N SER A 60 -31.48 -13.09 20.89
CA SER A 60 -32.54 -12.72 21.84
C SER A 60 -33.94 -12.68 21.20
N SER A 61 -34.00 -12.46 19.88
CA SER A 61 -35.24 -12.46 19.10
C SER A 61 -35.61 -13.83 18.53
N GLY A 62 -34.81 -14.87 18.80
CA GLY A 62 -35.04 -16.22 18.30
C GLY A 62 -34.83 -16.36 16.80
N ALA A 63 -33.87 -15.62 16.23
CA ALA A 63 -33.54 -15.67 14.81
C ALA A 63 -33.23 -17.09 14.34
N SER A 64 -33.54 -17.37 13.08
CA SER A 64 -33.26 -18.68 12.47
C SER A 64 -31.76 -18.89 12.22
N ASP A 65 -31.34 -20.15 12.08
CA ASP A 65 -29.95 -20.47 11.71
C ASP A 65 -29.54 -19.82 10.39
N GLU A 66 -30.47 -19.67 9.44
CA GLU A 66 -30.23 -19.00 8.15
C GLU A 66 -29.97 -17.50 8.34
N ASP A 67 -30.73 -16.83 9.22
CA ASP A 67 -30.53 -15.41 9.51
C ASP A 67 -29.21 -15.17 10.23
N MET A 68 -28.85 -16.06 11.17
CA MET A 68 -27.58 -16.02 11.87
C MET A 68 -26.40 -16.22 10.90
N GLN A 69 -26.52 -17.15 9.94
CA GLN A 69 -25.50 -17.37 8.92
C GLN A 69 -25.35 -16.16 7.99
N LYS A 70 -26.45 -15.57 7.52
CA LYS A 70 -26.43 -14.35 6.70
C LYS A 70 -25.79 -13.19 7.45
N LEU A 71 -26.12 -13.02 8.73
CA LEU A 71 -25.54 -11.99 9.58
C LEU A 71 -24.02 -12.14 9.70
N GLN A 72 -23.53 -13.36 9.97
CA GLN A 72 -22.08 -13.63 10.03
C GLN A 72 -21.38 -13.30 8.70
N GLN A 73 -21.97 -13.71 7.57
CA GLN A 73 -21.42 -13.38 6.24
C GLN A 73 -21.38 -11.87 5.99
N GLN A 74 -22.45 -11.15 6.34
CA GLN A 74 -22.49 -9.69 6.23
C GLN A 74 -21.40 -9.03 7.07
N MET A 75 -21.18 -9.49 8.31
CA MET A 75 -20.14 -8.93 9.18
C MET A 75 -18.74 -9.19 8.62
N GLN A 76 -18.48 -10.39 8.08
CA GLN A 76 -17.21 -10.70 7.40
C GLN A 76 -16.98 -9.82 6.18
N MET A 77 -18.01 -9.64 5.33
CA MET A 77 -17.92 -8.74 4.17
C MET A 77 -17.67 -7.29 4.59
N LYS A 78 -18.33 -6.82 5.65
CA LYS A 78 -18.14 -5.47 6.18
C LYS A 78 -16.71 -5.26 6.68
N ALA A 79 -16.18 -6.21 7.45
CA ALA A 79 -14.81 -6.20 7.93
C ALA A 79 -13.79 -6.18 6.77
N ALA A 80 -13.96 -7.06 5.78
CA ALA A 80 -13.11 -7.10 4.59
C ALA A 80 -13.18 -5.78 3.79
N GLY A 81 -14.38 -5.18 3.67
CA GLY A 81 -14.59 -3.90 3.00
C GLY A 81 -13.85 -2.75 3.68
N VAL A 82 -13.88 -2.68 5.02
CA VAL A 82 -13.10 -1.69 5.78
C VAL A 82 -11.61 -1.86 5.50
N GLN A 83 -11.08 -3.07 5.65
CA GLN A 83 -9.65 -3.33 5.41
C GLN A 83 -9.23 -2.97 3.98
N GLN A 84 -10.03 -3.34 2.98
CA GLN A 84 -9.77 -3.01 1.58
C GLN A 84 -9.80 -1.50 1.32
N GLN A 85 -10.80 -0.81 1.86
CA GLN A 85 -10.93 0.64 1.71
C GLN A 85 -9.69 1.38 2.25
N TYR A 86 -9.23 1.03 3.46
CA TYR A 86 -8.05 1.67 4.04
C TYR A 86 -6.76 1.26 3.32
N ALA A 87 -6.63 0.00 2.86
CA ALA A 87 -5.50 -0.42 2.06
C ALA A 87 -5.38 0.39 0.75
N ILE A 88 -6.49 0.63 0.06
CA ILE A 88 -6.52 1.47 -1.16
C ILE A 88 -6.13 2.91 -0.84
N GLN A 89 -6.67 3.49 0.24
CA GLN A 89 -6.36 4.86 0.64
C GLN A 89 -4.88 5.03 1.00
N ILE A 90 -4.32 4.13 1.80
CA ILE A 90 -2.91 4.12 2.17
C ILE A 90 -2.04 3.98 0.91
N LYS A 91 -2.38 3.02 0.03
CA LYS A 91 -1.65 2.82 -1.21
C LYS A 91 -1.67 4.09 -2.07
N ALA A 92 -2.83 4.71 -2.26
CA ALA A 92 -2.95 5.92 -3.07
C ALA A 92 -2.10 7.09 -2.52
N LYS A 93 -2.05 7.26 -1.19
CA LYS A 93 -1.20 8.28 -0.56
C LYS A 93 0.29 8.00 -0.82
N VAL A 94 0.72 6.75 -0.62
CA VAL A 94 2.10 6.34 -0.85
C VAL A 94 2.47 6.47 -2.34
N ASP A 95 1.61 6.01 -3.24
CA ASP A 95 1.82 6.10 -4.69
C ASP A 95 1.98 7.57 -5.13
N ALA A 96 1.12 8.47 -4.64
CA ALA A 96 1.22 9.89 -4.97
C ALA A 96 2.55 10.51 -4.47
N ALA A 97 2.98 10.17 -3.25
CA ALA A 97 4.27 10.60 -2.73
C ALA A 97 5.44 10.06 -3.57
N MET A 98 5.34 8.80 -3.97
CA MET A 98 6.33 8.10 -4.79
C MET A 98 6.44 8.70 -6.20
N ASP A 99 5.32 9.00 -6.84
CA ASP A 99 5.27 9.55 -8.20
C ASP A 99 6.06 10.86 -8.32
N ASP A 100 5.94 11.73 -7.33
CA ASP A 100 6.71 12.97 -7.29
C ASP A 100 8.22 12.72 -7.16
N ILE A 101 8.60 11.76 -6.31
CA ILE A 101 10.00 11.43 -6.05
C ILE A 101 10.62 10.75 -7.27
N VAL A 102 9.90 9.81 -7.89
CA VAL A 102 10.31 9.13 -9.12
C VAL A 102 10.59 10.14 -10.23
N LYS A 103 9.71 11.12 -10.43
CA LYS A 103 9.91 12.20 -11.41
C LYS A 103 11.10 13.08 -11.05
N ALA A 104 11.22 13.51 -9.80
CA ALA A 104 12.31 14.38 -9.34
C ALA A 104 13.70 13.71 -9.46
N LYS A 105 13.78 12.42 -9.13
CA LYS A 105 15.02 11.63 -9.12
C LYS A 105 15.26 10.87 -10.43
N LYS A 106 14.36 10.98 -11.40
CA LYS A 106 14.42 10.30 -12.71
C LYS A 106 14.62 8.79 -12.57
N LEU A 107 13.87 8.20 -11.65
CA LEU A 107 13.88 6.75 -11.42
C LEU A 107 13.03 6.06 -12.49
N ASP A 108 13.51 4.95 -13.01
CA ASP A 108 12.81 4.16 -14.02
C ASP A 108 11.86 3.13 -13.39
N THR A 109 12.19 2.68 -12.18
CA THR A 109 11.38 1.75 -11.41
C THR A 109 11.69 1.90 -9.92
N VAL A 110 10.72 1.55 -9.08
CA VAL A 110 10.93 1.43 -7.65
C VAL A 110 10.48 0.06 -7.18
N VAL A 111 11.38 -0.63 -6.48
CA VAL A 111 11.10 -1.94 -5.90
C VAL A 111 10.90 -1.82 -4.40
N ASN A 112 10.02 -2.64 -3.85
CA ASN A 112 9.93 -2.79 -2.42
C ASN A 112 11.12 -3.63 -1.94
N SER A 113 11.99 -3.02 -1.14
CA SER A 113 13.06 -3.69 -0.43
C SER A 113 12.67 -3.66 1.04
N ASN A 114 12.18 -4.78 1.59
CA ASN A 114 11.77 -4.91 3.00
C ASN A 114 12.97 -4.83 3.97
N GLY A 115 13.82 -3.82 3.84
CA GLY A 115 15.05 -3.65 4.63
C GLY A 115 16.16 -4.61 4.20
N LYS A 116 16.93 -5.11 5.18
CA LYS A 116 18.14 -5.95 4.98
C LYS A 116 17.87 -7.31 4.31
N ASP A 117 16.62 -7.79 4.37
CA ASP A 117 16.17 -9.04 3.74
C ASP A 117 15.43 -8.79 2.41
N GLY A 118 15.53 -7.57 1.87
CA GLY A 118 14.80 -7.11 0.68
C GLY A 118 15.40 -7.57 -0.65
N VAL A 119 14.69 -7.24 -1.73
CA VAL A 119 15.05 -7.59 -3.12
C VAL A 119 16.34 -6.89 -3.58
N VAL A 120 16.72 -5.78 -2.93
CA VAL A 120 17.91 -4.99 -3.28
C VAL A 120 19.00 -5.18 -2.23
N VAL A 121 20.05 -5.93 -2.60
CA VAL A 121 21.21 -6.20 -1.74
C VAL A 121 22.32 -5.15 -1.91
N SER A 122 22.46 -4.58 -3.11
CA SER A 122 23.46 -3.55 -3.42
C SER A 122 23.05 -2.77 -4.67
N GLY A 123 23.46 -1.50 -4.74
CA GLY A 123 23.04 -0.56 -5.77
C GLY A 123 21.65 0.03 -5.51
N GLY A 124 21.12 0.70 -6.53
CA GLY A 124 19.85 1.43 -6.44
C GLY A 124 19.92 2.68 -5.55
N VAL A 125 18.84 3.46 -5.59
CA VAL A 125 18.67 4.68 -4.79
C VAL A 125 17.64 4.41 -3.71
N ASP A 126 18.04 4.41 -2.44
CA ASP A 126 17.09 4.41 -1.33
C ASP A 126 16.29 5.71 -1.36
N ILE A 127 14.97 5.61 -1.47
CA ILE A 127 14.06 6.76 -1.38
C ILE A 127 13.13 6.68 -0.17
N THR A 128 13.38 5.76 0.77
CA THR A 128 12.54 5.54 1.96
C THR A 128 12.34 6.83 2.75
N GLU A 129 13.42 7.57 3.02
CA GLU A 129 13.35 8.87 3.72
C GLU A 129 12.56 9.91 2.95
N ASP A 130 12.76 10.00 1.62
CA ASP A 130 12.07 10.98 0.79
C ASP A 130 10.56 10.75 0.87
N VAL A 131 10.13 9.48 0.85
CA VAL A 131 8.73 9.08 0.94
C VAL A 131 8.16 9.39 2.33
N ILE A 132 8.88 9.03 3.40
CA ILE A 132 8.47 9.34 4.78
C ILE A 132 8.32 10.85 4.98
N GLN A 133 9.22 11.66 4.42
CA GLN A 133 9.15 13.13 4.50
C GLN A 133 7.98 13.70 3.69
N LYS A 134 7.65 13.09 2.56
CA LYS A 134 6.49 13.51 1.74
C LYS A 134 5.15 13.18 2.40
N LEU A 135 5.14 12.18 3.28
CA LEU A 135 3.96 11.65 3.99
C LEU A 135 3.84 12.19 5.43
N GLN A 136 4.51 13.31 5.75
CA GLN A 136 4.32 14.04 7.00
C GLN A 136 2.95 14.74 7.04
#